data_AF-A0A965EWH4-F1
#
_entry.id   AF-A0A965EWH4-F1
#
_cell.length_a   1.000
_cell.length_b   1.000
_cell.length_c   1.000
_cell.angle_alpha   90.00
_cell.angle_beta   90.00
_cell.angle_gamma   90.00
#
_symmetry.space_group_name_H-M   'P 1'
#
loop_
_entity.id
_entity.type
_entity.pdbx_description
1 polymer ?
#
loop_
_entity_poly.entity_id
_entity_poly.type
_entity_poly.pdbx_seq_one_letter_code
_entity_poly.pdbx_strand_id
1 'polypeptide(L)'
;KKIAYVHFRNVRGTVPNYIEEFVDTGDVDMVKALRIYHKNGFDGVLIPDHAPEMTCGAPWHAGIAYTLGWMRAAIGIIESE
;
A
#
# COMPACT_ATOMS: atom_id res chain seq x y z
N LYS A 1 20.83 4.81 3.12
CA LYS A 1 19.67 4.47 2.26
C LYS A 1 19.91 3.08 1.66
N LYS A 2 19.21 2.05 2.14
CA LYS A 2 19.36 0.64 1.68
C LYS A 2 18.12 0.11 0.95
N ILE A 3 17.01 0.85 1.00
CA ILE A 3 15.76 0.54 0.33
C ILE A 3 15.65 1.52 -0.83
N ALA A 4 15.45 1.01 -2.04
CA ALA A 4 15.27 1.82 -3.25
C ALA A 4 13.84 1.71 -3.82
N TYR A 5 13.14 0.61 -3.49
CA TYR A 5 11.87 0.24 -4.08
C TYR A 5 11.03 -0.55 -3.06
N VAL A 6 9.74 -0.24 -2.97
CA VAL A 6 8.81 -0.84 -2.01
C VAL A 6 7.54 -1.29 -2.73
N HIS A 7 7.27 -2.59 -2.66
CA HIS A 7 5.97 -3.17 -3.02
C HIS A 7 4.98 -2.89 -1.90
N PHE A 8 3.96 -2.10 -2.21
CA PHE A 8 3.00 -1.59 -1.24
C PHE A 8 1.68 -2.37 -1.38
N ARG A 9 1.57 -3.44 -0.59
CA ARG A 9 0.37 -4.28 -0.45
C ARG A 9 0.14 -4.64 1.01
N ASN A 10 -1.07 -5.12 1.29
CA ASN A 10 -1.44 -5.60 2.61
C ASN A 10 -1.93 -7.06 2.52
N VAL A 11 -1.74 -7.80 3.61
CA VAL A 11 -2.09 -9.22 3.71
C VAL A 11 -2.63 -9.49 5.10
N ARG A 12 -3.45 -10.53 5.23
CA ARG A 12 -3.90 -11.08 6.51
C ARG A 12 -3.36 -12.50 6.69
N GLY A 13 -2.76 -12.77 7.85
CA GLY A 13 -2.12 -14.03 8.16
C GLY A 13 -0.64 -14.08 7.77
N THR A 14 -0.07 -15.28 7.84
CA THR A 14 1.37 -15.50 7.63
C THR A 14 1.61 -16.78 6.83
N VAL A 15 2.80 -16.89 6.23
CA VAL A 15 3.18 -18.09 5.48
C VAL A 15 3.04 -19.35 6.36
N PRO A 16 2.41 -20.42 5.85
CA PRO A 16 1.95 -20.63 4.47
C PRO A 16 0.50 -20.20 4.19
N ASN A 17 -0.26 -19.78 5.20
CA ASN A 17 -1.69 -19.46 5.08
C ASN A 17 -1.92 -17.96 5.27
N TYR A 18 -1.87 -17.21 4.18
CA TYR A 18 -2.23 -15.79 4.16
C TYR A 18 -3.18 -15.49 3.00
N ILE A 19 -3.90 -14.39 3.12
CA ILE A 19 -4.80 -13.87 2.08
C ILE A 19 -4.36 -12.44 1.76
N GLU A 20 -4.32 -12.11 0.48
CA GLU A 20 -4.09 -10.74 0.02
C GLU A 20 -5.36 -9.91 0.21
N GLU A 21 -5.20 -8.71 0.76
CA GLU A 21 -6.29 -7.84 1.21
C GLU A 21 -6.19 -6.48 0.52
N PHE A 22 -7.23 -5.66 0.64
CA PHE A 22 -7.12 -4.26 0.26
C PHE A 22 -6.05 -3.57 1.12
N VAL A 23 -5.47 -2.49 0.60
CA VAL A 23 -4.37 -1.77 1.26
C VAL A 23 -4.72 -1.37 2.71
N ASP A 24 -6.00 -1.15 3.01
CA ASP A 24 -6.52 -0.69 4.29
C ASP A 24 -7.15 -1.76 5.19
N THR A 25 -7.18 -3.05 4.80
CA THR A 25 -7.89 -4.10 5.55
C THR A 25 -7.02 -5.25 6.08
N GLY A 26 -5.73 -5.30 5.74
CA GLY A 26 -4.80 -6.35 6.20
C GLY A 26 -4.16 -6.08 7.57
N ASP A 27 -3.20 -6.93 7.94
CA ASP A 27 -2.54 -6.93 9.26
C ASP A 27 -1.52 -5.79 9.42
N VAL A 28 -1.04 -5.20 8.31
CA VAL A 28 -0.07 -4.10 8.35
C VAL A 28 -0.80 -2.77 8.50
N ASP A 29 -0.41 -1.98 9.51
CA ASP A 29 -0.77 -0.57 9.60
C ASP A 29 0.01 0.23 8.54
N MET A 30 -0.62 0.38 7.37
CA MET A 30 0.01 1.00 6.21
C MET A 30 0.29 2.49 6.40
N VAL A 31 -0.52 3.20 7.21
CA VAL A 31 -0.27 4.62 7.52
C VAL A 31 0.97 4.76 8.39
N LYS A 32 1.10 3.92 9.42
CA LYS A 32 2.32 3.87 10.24
C LYS A 32 3.55 3.50 9.42
N ALA A 33 3.44 2.56 8.50
CA ALA A 33 4.53 2.21 7.59
C ALA A 33 4.98 3.42 6.75
N LEU A 34 4.03 4.15 6.13
CA LEU A 34 4.32 5.37 5.37
C LEU A 34 4.96 6.46 6.24
N ARG A 35 4.46 6.68 7.47
CA ARG A 35 5.09 7.63 8.42
C ARG A 35 6.53 7.27 8.74
N ILE A 36 6.83 5.98 8.90
CA ILE A 36 8.19 5.51 9.16
C ILE A 36 9.08 5.79 7.93
N TYR A 37 8.61 5.51 6.72
CA TYR A 37 9.34 5.85 5.50
C TYR A 37 9.61 7.36 5.39
N HIS A 38 8.58 8.18 5.58
CA HIS A 38 8.68 9.64 5.54
C HIS A 38 9.66 10.18 6.59
N LYS A 39 9.51 9.78 7.86
CA LYS A 39 10.38 10.19 8.98
C LYS A 39 11.86 9.87 8.75
N ASN A 40 12.16 8.80 8.00
CA ASN A 40 13.52 8.38 7.69
C ASN A 40 14.03 8.92 6.34
N GLY A 41 13.32 9.85 5.71
CA GLY A 41 13.74 10.48 4.45
C GLY A 41 13.84 9.50 3.28
N PHE A 42 12.92 8.54 3.20
CA PHE A 42 12.82 7.65 2.06
C PHE A 42 12.39 8.43 0.81
N ASP A 43 13.19 8.34 -0.25
CA ASP A 43 13.03 9.03 -1.52
C ASP A 43 12.99 8.07 -2.73
N GLY A 44 12.75 6.77 -2.46
CA GLY A 44 12.60 5.74 -3.48
C GLY A 44 11.17 5.60 -3.99
N VAL A 45 10.92 4.52 -4.73
CA VAL A 45 9.61 4.26 -5.32
C VAL A 45 8.73 3.45 -4.37
N LEU A 46 7.51 3.93 -4.12
CA LEU A 46 6.40 3.17 -3.54
C LEU A 46 5.45 2.81 -4.68
N ILE A 47 5.25 1.51 -4.94
CA ILE A 47 4.34 1.04 -5.99
C ILE A 47 3.22 0.19 -5.35
N PRO A 48 1.94 0.37 -5.76
CA PRO A 48 0.93 -0.64 -5.50
C PRO A 48 1.38 -1.99 -6.04
N ASP A 49 1.18 -3.05 -5.26
CA ASP A 49 1.47 -4.41 -5.71
C ASP A 49 0.15 -5.15 -6.00
N HIS A 50 -0.19 -6.19 -5.24
CA HIS A 50 -1.43 -6.94 -5.42
C HIS A 50 -2.61 -6.24 -4.74
N ALA A 51 -3.79 -6.38 -5.34
CA ALA A 51 -5.06 -5.92 -4.79
C ALA A 51 -6.16 -6.94 -5.14
N PRO A 52 -7.20 -7.08 -4.29
CA PRO A 52 -8.32 -7.97 -4.58
C PRO A 52 -9.00 -7.67 -5.92
N GLU A 53 -9.49 -8.71 -6.58
CA GLU A 53 -10.21 -8.57 -7.84
C GLU A 53 -11.57 -7.88 -7.64
N MET A 54 -11.83 -6.83 -8.41
CA MET A 54 -13.04 -6.03 -8.31
C MET A 54 -14.13 -6.52 -9.26
N THR A 55 -15.38 -6.59 -8.80
CA THR A 55 -16.54 -6.92 -9.66
C THR A 55 -16.93 -5.72 -10.52
N CYS A 56 -16.20 -5.49 -11.63
CA CYS A 56 -16.44 -4.39 -12.56
C CYS A 56 -15.88 -4.68 -13.97
N GLY A 57 -16.06 -3.74 -14.92
CA GLY A 57 -15.59 -3.90 -16.30
C GLY A 57 -14.06 -3.83 -16.49
N ALA A 58 -13.30 -3.41 -15.46
CA ALA A 58 -11.83 -3.36 -15.49
C ALA A 58 -11.25 -3.76 -14.12
N PRO A 59 -11.37 -5.04 -13.70
CA PRO A 59 -11.11 -5.48 -12.33
C PRO A 59 -9.73 -5.08 -11.79
N TRP A 60 -8.67 -5.40 -12.55
CA TRP A 60 -7.29 -5.10 -12.17
C TRP A 60 -7.04 -3.59 -12.04
N HIS A 61 -7.48 -2.81 -13.03
CA HIS A 61 -7.30 -1.36 -13.01
C HIS A 61 -8.03 -0.72 -11.84
N ALA A 62 -9.23 -1.20 -11.50
CA ALA A 62 -10.00 -0.69 -10.38
C ALA A 62 -9.30 -0.93 -9.03
N GLY A 63 -8.76 -2.14 -8.79
CA GLY A 63 -8.02 -2.44 -7.58
C GLY A 63 -6.74 -1.61 -7.44
N ILE A 64 -5.97 -1.47 -8.52
CA ILE A 64 -4.76 -0.64 -8.53
C ILE A 64 -5.10 0.86 -8.33
N ALA A 65 -6.15 1.36 -8.99
CA ALA A 65 -6.58 2.74 -8.86
C ALA A 65 -7.05 3.07 -7.43
N TYR A 66 -7.74 2.14 -6.77
CA TYR A 66 -8.11 2.26 -5.37
C TYR A 66 -6.86 2.44 -4.48
N THR A 67 -5.88 1.54 -4.62
CA THR A 67 -4.64 1.60 -3.84
C THR A 67 -3.85 2.89 -4.12
N LEU A 68 -3.74 3.33 -5.38
CA LEU A 68 -3.10 4.61 -5.72
C LEU A 68 -3.80 5.80 -5.08
N GLY A 69 -5.13 5.86 -5.15
CA GLY A 69 -5.92 6.93 -4.54
C GLY A 69 -5.71 6.99 -3.02
N TRP A 70 -5.75 5.83 -2.37
CA TRP A 70 -5.49 5.68 -0.94
C TRP A 70 -4.07 6.16 -0.58
N MET A 71 -3.05 5.71 -1.32
CA MET A 71 -1.65 6.11 -1.11
C MET A 71 -1.46 7.63 -1.23
N ARG A 72 -2.03 8.25 -2.27
CA ARG A 72 -1.92 9.71 -2.47
C ARG A 72 -2.55 10.48 -1.31
N ALA A 73 -3.71 10.04 -0.82
CA ALA A 73 -4.36 10.66 0.33
C ALA A 73 -3.51 10.51 1.60
N ALA A 74 -3.04 9.30 1.90
CA ALA A 74 -2.25 9.02 3.10
C ALA A 74 -0.92 9.79 3.10
N ILE A 75 -0.20 9.82 1.97
CA ILE A 75 1.04 10.59 1.83
C ILE A 75 0.76 12.09 2.00
N GLY A 76 -0.28 12.62 1.34
CA GLY A 76 -0.62 14.04 1.45
C GLY A 76 -0.98 14.47 2.88
N ILE A 77 -1.65 13.60 3.65
CA ILE A 77 -1.90 13.84 5.08
C ILE A 77 -0.57 13.91 5.85
N ILE A 78 0.32 12.92 5.66
CA ILE A 78 1.60 12.84 6.36
C ILE A 78 2.52 14.03 6.06
N GLU A 79 2.52 14.52 4.81
CA GLU A 79 3.30 15.70 4.39
C GLU A 79 2.74 17.01 4.96
N SER A 80 1.47 17.03 5.37
CA SER A 80 0.81 18.22 5.94
C SER A 80 0.92 18.34 7.47
N GLU A 81 1.55 17.36 8.12
CA GLU A 81 1.83 17.36 9.57
C GLU A 81 3.11 18.13 9.92
#